data_AF-J9FC17-F1
#
_entry.id   AF-J9FC17-F1
#
_cell.length_a   1.000
_cell.length_b   1.000
_cell.length_c   1.000
_cell.angle_alpha   90.00
_cell.angle_beta   90.00
_cell.angle_gamma   90.00
#
_symmetry.space_group_name_H-M   'P 1'
#
loop_
_entity.id
_entity.type
_entity.pdbx_description
1 polymer ?
#
loop_
_entity_poly.entity_id
_entity_poly.type
_entity_poly.pdbx_seq_one_letter_code
_entity_poly.pdbx_strand_id
1 'polypeptide(L)'
;TFLSDNPAIIALSQDKRFCSYFKKYQYISLTNFGTAFGMGLLVIVFMVGQGFYVEPFIGLFGAFCGCIVSTRLMQRFVVKAYPAYAEEPASQEPLEEEEVVNVEDKSLFIRILNSLLDGGRTGVDVGIAIIPGVLIISTLVMVLTFGSSANGYTGSAYEGVELLPWLANKVDVVF
;
A
#
# COMPACT_ATOMS: atom_id res chain seq x y z
N THR A 1 -6.20 6.33 11.78
CA THR A 1 -4.80 5.88 11.88
C THR A 1 -4.39 5.21 10.59
N PHE A 2 -3.24 5.58 10.07
CA PHE A 2 -2.69 5.16 8.77
C PHE A 2 -2.44 3.65 8.74
N LEU A 3 -3.41 2.87 8.30
CA LEU A 3 -3.12 1.59 7.67
C LEU A 3 -2.57 1.91 6.29
N SER A 4 -1.26 2.08 6.27
CA SER A 4 -0.49 2.21 5.05
C SER A 4 -0.64 0.89 4.30
N ASP A 5 -1.31 0.87 3.15
CA ASP A 5 -1.36 -0.28 2.25
C ASP A 5 0.01 -0.57 1.59
N ASN A 6 1.03 0.20 1.95
CA ASN A 6 2.37 0.11 1.37
C ASN A 6 3.03 -1.27 1.62
N PRO A 7 2.95 -1.90 2.80
CA PRO A 7 3.40 -3.26 3.00
C PRO A 7 2.62 -4.29 2.15
N ALA A 8 1.32 -4.07 1.91
CA ALA A 8 0.52 -4.94 1.05
C ALA A 8 0.91 -4.83 -0.43
N ILE A 9 1.14 -3.61 -0.90
CA ILE A 9 1.63 -3.36 -2.26
C ILE A 9 3.06 -3.89 -2.43
N ILE A 10 3.91 -3.79 -1.41
CA ILE A 10 5.28 -4.34 -1.45
C ILE A 10 5.26 -5.88 -1.48
N ALA A 11 4.38 -6.52 -0.72
CA ALA A 11 4.22 -7.97 -0.76
C ALA A 11 3.69 -8.44 -2.13
N LEU A 12 2.72 -7.71 -2.70
CA LEU A 12 2.16 -8.00 -4.02
C LEU A 12 3.17 -7.68 -5.14
N SER A 13 4.00 -6.67 -4.95
CA SER A 13 5.08 -6.34 -5.87
C SER A 13 6.17 -7.42 -5.83
N GLN A 14 6.39 -8.11 -4.71
CA GLN A 14 7.35 -9.23 -4.64
C GLN A 14 6.90 -10.50 -5.39
N ASP A 15 5.65 -10.56 -5.88
CA ASP A 15 5.20 -11.67 -6.71
C ASP A 15 5.85 -11.60 -8.10
N LYS A 16 6.66 -12.61 -8.43
CA LYS A 16 7.39 -12.72 -9.70
C LYS A 16 6.44 -12.77 -10.91
N ARG A 17 5.25 -13.36 -10.76
CA ARG A 17 4.22 -13.42 -11.81
C ARG A 17 3.62 -12.04 -12.06
N PHE A 18 3.50 -11.20 -11.03
CA PHE A 18 3.00 -9.84 -11.17
C PHE A 18 4.08 -8.90 -11.73
N CYS A 19 5.33 -9.03 -11.27
CA CYS A 19 6.49 -8.29 -11.76
C CYS A 19 6.74 -8.45 -13.26
N SER A 20 6.59 -9.67 -13.78
CA SER A 20 6.97 -10.00 -15.17
C SER A 20 6.15 -9.26 -16.22
N TYR A 21 4.94 -8.80 -15.88
CA TYR A 21 4.08 -8.02 -16.78
C TYR A 21 4.45 -6.53 -16.85
N PHE A 22 5.35 -6.04 -15.99
CA PHE A 22 5.70 -4.63 -15.91
C PHE A 22 7.16 -4.36 -16.28
N LYS A 23 7.40 -3.21 -16.94
CA LYS A 23 8.74 -2.65 -17.09
C LYS A 23 9.22 -2.08 -15.76
N LYS A 24 10.54 -2.03 -15.53
CA LYS A 24 11.12 -1.61 -14.24
C LYS A 24 10.63 -0.23 -13.78
N TYR A 25 10.46 0.72 -14.70
CA TYR A 25 9.93 2.05 -14.37
C TYR A 25 8.44 2.05 -13.95
N GLN A 26 7.62 1.13 -14.47
CA GLN A 26 6.20 1.00 -14.11
C GLN A 26 6.07 0.35 -12.73
N TYR A 27 6.90 -0.66 -12.48
CA TYR A 27 6.97 -1.36 -11.20
C TYR A 27 7.27 -0.42 -10.03
N ILE A 28 8.27 0.46 -10.18
CA ILE A 28 8.62 1.45 -9.14
C ILE A 28 7.47 2.45 -8.92
N SER A 29 6.73 2.82 -9.96
CA SER A 29 5.57 3.72 -9.83
C SER A 29 4.31 3.07 -9.22
N LEU A 30 4.25 1.74 -9.15
CA LEU A 30 3.11 1.00 -8.61
C LEU A 30 2.90 1.28 -7.12
N THR A 31 3.98 1.44 -6.36
CA THR A 31 3.94 1.80 -4.94
C THR A 31 3.30 3.17 -4.74
N ASN A 32 3.66 4.16 -5.57
CA ASN A 32 3.07 5.50 -5.55
C ASN A 32 1.58 5.48 -5.97
N PHE A 33 1.24 4.65 -6.96
CA PHE A 33 -0.16 4.45 -7.36
C PHE A 33 -1.00 3.83 -6.24
N GLY A 34 -0.52 2.74 -5.64
CA GLY A 34 -1.27 2.02 -4.63
C GLY A 34 -1.41 2.80 -3.32
N THR A 35 -0.42 3.60 -2.93
CA THR A 35 -0.56 4.50 -1.76
C THR A 35 -1.59 5.60 -1.98
N ALA A 36 -1.63 6.20 -3.17
CA ALA A 36 -2.62 7.23 -3.50
C ALA A 36 -4.06 6.70 -3.51
N PHE A 37 -4.26 5.44 -3.92
CA PHE A 37 -5.60 4.87 -4.07
C PHE A 37 -6.09 4.10 -2.83
N GLY A 38 -5.22 3.34 -2.16
CA GLY A 38 -5.57 2.47 -1.04
C GLY A 38 -6.16 3.22 0.16
N MET A 39 -5.47 4.27 0.62
CA MET A 39 -5.96 5.10 1.71
C MET A 39 -7.21 5.91 1.34
N GLY A 40 -7.34 6.30 0.06
CA GLY A 40 -8.51 7.04 -0.45
C GLY A 40 -9.79 6.21 -0.42
N LEU A 41 -9.72 4.92 -0.78
CA LEU A 41 -10.90 4.04 -0.81
C LEU A 41 -11.52 3.85 0.57
N LEU A 42 -10.71 3.67 1.62
CA LEU A 42 -11.19 3.53 3.00
C LEU A 42 -11.90 4.80 3.50
N VAL A 43 -11.37 5.98 3.18
CA VAL A 43 -11.98 7.26 3.53
C VAL A 43 -13.32 7.43 2.81
N ILE A 44 -13.41 7.03 1.54
CA ILE A 44 -14.66 7.08 0.77
C ILE A 44 -15.72 6.17 1.41
N VAL A 45 -15.39 4.92 1.72
CA VAL A 45 -16.33 3.99 2.35
C VAL A 45 -16.78 4.51 3.72
N PHE A 46 -15.86 5.08 4.51
CA PHE A 46 -16.18 5.68 5.81
C PHE A 46 -17.12 6.88 5.68
N MET A 47 -16.87 7.82 4.77
CA MET A 47 -17.71 9.00 4.58
C MET A 47 -19.08 8.67 3.99
N VAL A 48 -19.14 7.69 3.08
CA VAL A 48 -20.40 7.15 2.55
C VAL A 48 -21.22 6.50 3.67
N GLY A 49 -20.56 5.77 4.58
CA GLY A 49 -21.20 5.20 5.78
C GLY A 49 -21.76 6.24 6.75
N GLN A 50 -21.26 7.49 6.70
CA GLN A 50 -21.75 8.63 7.49
C GLN A 50 -22.80 9.48 6.74
N GLY A 51 -23.19 9.11 5.52
CA GLY A 51 -24.21 9.79 4.71
C GLY A 51 -23.70 10.93 3.82
N PHE A 52 -22.38 11.13 3.73
CA PHE A 52 -21.75 12.10 2.85
C PHE A 52 -21.39 11.44 1.51
N TYR A 53 -22.12 11.80 0.45
CA TYR A 53 -21.98 11.17 -0.87
C TYR A 53 -21.29 12.06 -1.91
N VAL A 54 -21.15 13.37 -1.70
CA VAL A 54 -20.63 14.28 -2.74
C VAL A 54 -19.14 14.56 -2.51
N GLU A 55 -18.77 14.84 -1.27
CA GLU A 55 -17.42 15.13 -0.81
C GLU A 55 -16.41 14.02 -1.16
N PRO A 56 -16.73 12.72 -0.99
CA PRO A 56 -15.79 11.65 -1.31
C PRO A 56 -15.55 11.51 -2.82
N PHE A 57 -16.53 11.85 -3.65
CA PHE A 57 -16.38 11.78 -5.11
C PHE A 57 -15.50 12.90 -5.65
N ILE A 58 -15.60 14.12 -5.10
CA ILE A 58 -14.64 15.19 -5.41
C ILE A 58 -13.23 14.77 -4.96
N GLY A 59 -13.10 14.19 -3.77
CA GLY A 59 -11.83 13.65 -3.27
C GLY A 59 -11.24 12.58 -4.19
N LEU A 60 -12.06 11.65 -4.67
CA LEU A 60 -11.67 10.61 -5.62
C LEU A 60 -11.17 11.21 -6.93
N PHE A 61 -11.86 12.22 -7.46
CA PHE A 61 -11.43 12.89 -8.70
C PHE A 61 -10.10 13.62 -8.53
N GLY A 62 -9.91 14.31 -7.40
CA GLY A 62 -8.65 14.96 -7.04
C GLY A 62 -7.50 13.94 -6.90
N ALA A 63 -7.74 12.83 -6.21
CA ALA A 63 -6.78 11.74 -6.06
C ALA A 63 -6.45 11.09 -7.40
N PHE A 64 -7.43 10.91 -8.28
CA PHE A 64 -7.21 10.35 -9.62
C PHE A 64 -6.32 11.24 -10.47
N CYS A 65 -6.62 12.54 -10.57
CA CYS A 65 -5.80 13.50 -11.30
C CYS A 65 -4.39 13.63 -10.68
N GLY A 66 -4.30 13.72 -9.34
CA GLY A 66 -3.03 13.82 -8.62
C GLY A 66 -2.16 12.58 -8.79
N CYS A 67 -2.76 11.39 -8.74
CA CYS A 67 -2.07 10.13 -8.97
C CYS A 67 -1.53 10.04 -10.40
N ILE A 68 -2.30 10.44 -11.42
CA ILE A 68 -1.83 10.48 -12.81
C ILE A 68 -0.63 11.41 -12.94
N VAL A 69 -0.70 12.63 -12.41
CA VAL A 69 0.41 13.58 -12.51
C VAL A 69 1.63 13.08 -11.75
N SER A 70 1.46 12.58 -10.52
CA SER A 70 2.53 12.08 -9.65
C SER A 70 3.24 10.87 -10.26
N THR A 71 2.49 9.87 -10.73
CA THR A 71 3.05 8.68 -11.38
C THR A 71 3.78 9.04 -12.68
N ARG A 72 3.21 9.91 -13.52
CA ARG A 72 3.87 10.36 -14.76
C ARG A 72 5.15 11.14 -14.49
N LEU A 73 5.15 12.01 -13.48
CA LEU A 73 6.33 12.78 -13.08
C LEU A 73 7.45 11.85 -12.57
N MET A 74 7.09 10.90 -11.71
CA MET A 74 8.00 9.88 -11.17
C MET A 74 8.60 9.03 -12.28
N GLN A 75 7.78 8.50 -13.20
CA GLN A 75 8.26 7.73 -14.34
C GLN A 75 9.22 8.54 -15.22
N ARG A 76 8.93 9.81 -15.46
CA ARG A 76 9.80 10.70 -16.25
C ARG A 76 11.14 10.95 -15.57
N PHE A 77 11.17 11.16 -14.25
CA PHE A 77 12.42 11.34 -13.51
C PHE A 77 13.24 10.05 -13.42
N VAL A 78 12.58 8.91 -13.20
CA VAL A 78 13.24 7.60 -13.14
C VAL A 78 13.90 7.26 -14.48
N VAL A 79 13.19 7.43 -15.61
CA VAL A 79 13.74 7.18 -16.95
C VAL A 79 14.84 8.19 -17.32
N LYS A 80 14.74 9.45 -16.87
CA LYS A 80 15.78 10.47 -17.09
C LYS A 80 17.06 10.19 -16.30
N ALA A 81 16.93 9.71 -15.06
CA ALA A 81 18.07 9.38 -14.20
C ALA A 81 18.71 8.03 -14.57
N TYR A 82 17.89 7.06 -15.02
CA TYR A 82 18.32 5.70 -15.35
C TYR A 82 17.67 5.25 -16.67
N PRO A 83 18.27 5.60 -17.83
CA PRO A 83 17.72 5.23 -19.13
C PRO A 83 17.66 3.71 -19.36
N ALA A 84 18.49 2.92 -18.67
CA ALA A 84 18.44 1.46 -18.70
C ALA A 84 17.11 0.88 -18.19
N TYR A 85 16.41 1.58 -17.27
CA TYR A 85 15.13 1.12 -16.71
C TYR A 85 13.94 1.23 -17.67
N ALA A 86 14.11 1.86 -18.84
CA ALA A 86 13.10 1.89 -19.89
C ALA A 86 13.03 0.59 -20.71
N GLU A 87 14.18 -0.08 -20.85
CA GLU A 87 14.38 -1.32 -21.61
C GLU A 87 14.40 -2.56 -20.69
N GLU A 88 14.79 -2.40 -19.43
CA GLU A 88 14.85 -3.52 -18.49
C GLU A 88 13.44 -3.98 -18.02
N PRO A 89 13.12 -5.29 -18.14
CA PRO A 89 11.95 -5.87 -17.50
C PRO A 89 12.12 -5.82 -15.97
N ALA A 90 11.00 -5.72 -15.22
CA ALA A 90 11.06 -5.72 -13.76
C ALA A 90 11.47 -7.08 -13.17
N SER A 91 11.32 -8.17 -13.94
CA SER A 91 11.87 -9.50 -13.65
C SER A 91 12.95 -9.86 -14.66
N GLN A 92 14.13 -10.26 -14.18
CA GLN A 92 15.25 -10.74 -15.03
C GLN A 92 15.25 -12.27 -15.19
N GLU A 93 14.48 -12.99 -14.37
CA GLU A 93 14.34 -14.44 -14.50
C GLU A 93 13.27 -14.76 -15.54
N PRO A 94 13.54 -15.66 -16.50
CA PRO A 94 12.49 -16.20 -17.34
C PRO A 94 11.45 -16.79 -16.39
N LEU A 95 10.18 -16.46 -16.60
CA LEU A 95 9.10 -17.19 -15.96
C LEU A 95 9.38 -18.66 -16.25
N GLU A 96 9.75 -19.44 -15.24
CA GLU A 96 9.61 -20.87 -15.35
C GLU A 96 8.14 -21.06 -15.75
N GLU A 97 7.95 -21.58 -16.96
CA GLU A 97 6.69 -22.13 -17.40
C GLU A 97 6.41 -23.29 -16.46
N GLU A 98 6.00 -22.98 -15.22
CA GLU A 98 5.22 -23.90 -14.42
C GLU A 98 4.08 -24.28 -15.34
N GLU A 99 4.10 -25.57 -15.67
CA GLU A 99 3.24 -26.25 -16.60
C GLU A 99 1.93 -25.50 -16.72
N VAL A 100 1.61 -25.08 -17.94
CA VAL A 100 0.24 -24.75 -18.32
C VAL A 100 -0.56 -26.00 -17.98
N VAL A 101 -1.03 -26.10 -16.74
CA VAL A 101 -1.84 -27.22 -16.26
C VAL A 101 -3.00 -27.18 -17.21
N ASN A 102 -3.04 -28.18 -18.10
CA ASN A 102 -3.95 -28.29 -19.22
C ASN A 102 -5.29 -27.73 -18.79
N VAL A 103 -5.65 -26.59 -19.38
CA VAL A 103 -6.98 -25.98 -19.21
C VAL A 103 -7.94 -26.82 -20.06
N GLU A 104 -8.01 -28.11 -19.77
CA GLU A 104 -9.04 -29.00 -20.28
C GLU A 104 -10.31 -28.68 -19.48
N ASP A 105 -11.28 -28.09 -20.19
CA ASP A 105 -12.72 -28.08 -19.91
C ASP A 105 -13.21 -27.67 -18.52
N LYS A 106 -12.58 -26.67 -17.88
CA LYS A 106 -13.19 -26.03 -16.70
C LYS A 106 -14.29 -25.05 -17.13
N SER A 107 -15.55 -25.37 -16.78
CA SER A 107 -16.71 -24.45 -16.88
C SER A 107 -16.39 -23.06 -16.31
N LEU A 108 -16.98 -21.99 -16.88
CA LEU A 108 -16.79 -20.60 -16.44
C LEU A 108 -16.97 -20.43 -14.93
N PHE A 109 -17.91 -21.17 -14.33
CA PHE A 109 -18.13 -21.17 -12.88
C PHE A 109 -16.92 -21.69 -12.09
N ILE A 110 -16.29 -22.79 -12.53
CA ILE A 110 -15.11 -23.36 -11.88
C ILE A 110 -13.89 -22.44 -12.04
N ARG A 111 -13.78 -21.72 -13.16
CA ARG A 111 -12.72 -20.72 -13.35
C ARG A 111 -12.87 -19.55 -12.36
N ILE A 112 -14.09 -19.05 -12.20
CA ILE A 112 -14.40 -18.00 -11.22
C ILE A 112 -14.12 -18.49 -9.80
N LEU A 113 -14.62 -19.69 -9.44
CA LEU A 113 -14.43 -20.27 -8.11
C LEU A 113 -12.94 -20.44 -7.78
N ASN A 114 -12.16 -21.02 -8.68
CA ASN A 114 -10.71 -21.18 -8.48
C ASN A 114 -10.02 -19.81 -8.35
N SER A 115 -10.37 -18.83 -9.18
CA SER A 115 -9.78 -17.48 -9.07
C SER A 115 -10.10 -16.79 -7.74
N LEU A 116 -11.30 -17.00 -7.19
CA LEU A 116 -11.68 -16.49 -5.86
C LEU A 116 -10.95 -17.22 -4.73
N LEU A 117 -10.80 -18.54 -4.83
CA LEU A 117 -10.10 -19.36 -3.82
C LEU A 117 -8.60 -19.09 -3.82
N ASP A 118 -7.98 -19.02 -4.99
CA ASP A 118 -6.56 -18.67 -5.16
C ASP A 118 -6.31 -17.25 -4.67
N GLY A 119 -7.13 -16.28 -5.09
CA GLY A 119 -7.05 -14.91 -4.60
C GLY A 119 -7.25 -14.79 -3.08
N GLY A 120 -8.17 -15.56 -2.51
CA GLY A 120 -8.40 -15.61 -1.06
C GLY A 120 -7.21 -16.17 -0.29
N ARG A 121 -6.59 -17.25 -0.79
CA ARG A 121 -5.39 -17.85 -0.18
C ARG A 121 -4.21 -16.89 -0.23
N THR A 122 -3.89 -16.35 -1.40
CA THR A 122 -2.80 -15.38 -1.56
C THR A 122 -3.04 -14.14 -0.73
N GLY A 123 -4.29 -13.68 -0.62
CA GLY A 123 -4.68 -12.56 0.25
C GLY A 123 -4.39 -12.81 1.74
N VAL A 124 -4.67 -14.03 2.24
CA VAL A 124 -4.37 -14.41 3.63
C VAL A 124 -2.85 -14.49 3.87
N ASP A 125 -2.11 -15.08 2.94
CA ASP A 125 -0.64 -15.21 3.05
C ASP A 125 0.03 -13.83 3.11
N VAL A 126 -0.40 -12.90 2.25
CA VAL A 126 0.02 -11.49 2.27
C VAL A 126 -0.37 -10.82 3.58
N GLY A 127 -1.58 -11.05 4.08
CA GLY A 127 -2.04 -10.52 5.36
C GLY A 127 -1.16 -10.95 6.53
N ILE A 128 -0.83 -12.25 6.62
CA ILE A 128 0.04 -12.80 7.66
C ILE A 128 1.44 -12.18 7.59
N ALA A 129 1.98 -11.97 6.39
CA ALA A 129 3.29 -11.36 6.20
C ALA A 129 3.35 -9.89 6.68
N ILE A 130 2.23 -9.16 6.63
CA ILE A 130 2.16 -7.73 6.98
C ILE A 130 1.99 -7.49 8.48
N ILE A 131 1.27 -8.38 9.18
CA ILE A 131 0.91 -8.24 10.60
C ILE A 131 2.10 -7.83 11.49
N PRO A 132 3.27 -8.50 11.43
CA PRO A 132 4.40 -8.14 12.30
C PRO A 132 4.89 -6.71 12.09
N GLY A 133 4.97 -6.26 10.83
CA GLY A 133 5.43 -4.91 10.49
C GLY A 133 4.46 -3.85 11.01
N VAL A 134 3.15 -4.05 10.80
CA VAL A 134 2.12 -3.12 11.26
C VAL A 134 2.07 -3.07 12.79
N LEU A 135 2.19 -4.21 13.48
CA LEU A 135 2.18 -4.25 14.95
C LEU A 135 3.37 -3.49 15.55
N ILE A 136 4.58 -3.67 15.01
CA ILE A 136 5.78 -2.98 15.51
C ILE A 136 5.66 -1.47 15.28
N ILE A 137 5.29 -1.04 14.06
CA ILE A 137 5.19 0.38 13.72
C ILE A 137 4.06 1.05 14.51
N SER A 138 2.88 0.42 14.61
CA SER A 138 1.76 0.97 15.38
C SER A 138 2.10 1.09 16.87
N THR A 139 2.78 0.10 17.44
CA THR A 139 3.25 0.16 18.84
C THR A 139 4.23 1.31 19.04
N LEU A 140 5.22 1.45 18.16
CA LEU A 140 6.20 2.54 18.21
C LEU A 140 5.51 3.91 18.09
N VAL A 141 4.61 4.07 17.13
CA VAL A 141 3.86 5.32 16.95
C VAL A 141 3.00 5.63 18.18
N MET A 142 2.32 4.65 18.77
CA MET A 142 1.53 4.85 19.99
C MET A 142 2.41 5.33 21.16
N VAL A 143 3.56 4.67 21.38
CA VAL A 143 4.53 5.06 22.43
C VAL A 143 5.12 6.45 22.18
N LEU A 144 5.34 6.86 20.93
CA LEU A 144 5.87 8.20 20.63
C LEU A 144 4.80 9.31 20.61
N THR A 145 3.52 8.95 20.44
CA THR A 145 2.42 9.92 20.31
C THR A 145 1.80 10.25 21.66
N PHE A 146 1.52 9.24 22.49
CA PHE A 146 0.89 9.46 23.78
C PHE A 146 1.89 9.88 24.86
N GLY A 147 1.45 10.61 25.87
CA GLY A 147 2.26 11.03 27.03
C GLY A 147 2.15 10.07 28.22
N SER A 148 2.84 10.39 29.31
CA SER A 148 2.71 9.63 30.56
C SER A 148 1.37 9.91 31.25
N SER A 149 0.84 8.95 32.01
CA SER A 149 -0.35 9.17 32.82
C SER A 149 -0.10 10.13 34.00
N ALA A 150 -1.16 10.54 34.69
CA ALA A 150 -1.12 11.52 35.78
C ALA A 150 -0.17 11.14 36.94
N ASN A 151 0.21 9.87 37.06
CA ASN A 151 1.12 9.36 38.10
C ASN A 151 2.55 9.07 37.60
N GLY A 152 2.89 9.49 36.37
CA GLY A 152 4.17 9.19 35.71
C GLY A 152 4.08 8.01 34.73
N TYR A 153 5.21 7.60 34.16
CA TYR A 153 5.24 6.49 33.20
C TYR A 153 5.19 5.15 33.94
N THR A 154 4.09 4.42 33.80
CA THR A 154 3.87 3.12 34.48
C THR A 154 4.01 1.93 33.53
N GLY A 155 4.16 2.15 32.23
CA GLY A 155 4.17 1.11 31.21
C GLY A 155 2.79 0.54 30.90
N SER A 156 1.73 1.25 31.29
CA SER A 156 0.35 0.86 31.03
C SER A 156 -0.02 1.03 29.55
N ALA A 157 -1.10 0.37 29.11
CA ALA A 157 -1.59 0.53 27.75
C ALA A 157 -1.89 2.01 27.44
N TYR A 158 -1.52 2.45 26.23
CA TYR A 158 -1.64 3.84 25.74
C TYR A 158 -0.78 4.89 26.48
N GLU A 159 0.24 4.48 27.23
CA GLU A 159 1.25 5.40 27.75
C GLU A 159 2.44 5.55 26.77
N GLY A 160 3.06 6.72 26.78
CA GLY A 160 4.19 7.02 25.91
C GLY A 160 5.05 8.20 26.38
N VAL A 161 5.91 8.67 25.49
CA VAL A 161 6.92 9.71 25.74
C VAL A 161 6.61 11.05 25.09
N GLU A 162 5.46 11.21 24.44
CA GLU A 162 4.98 12.44 23.78
C GLU A 162 6.03 13.13 22.88
N LEU A 163 6.93 12.35 22.29
CA LEU A 163 8.06 12.87 21.51
C LEU A 163 7.57 13.54 20.22
N LEU A 164 6.58 12.95 19.55
CA LEU A 164 6.05 13.45 18.29
C LEU A 164 5.31 14.80 18.46
N PRO A 165 4.39 14.96 19.42
CA PRO A 165 3.80 16.27 19.71
C PRO A 165 4.82 17.32 20.16
N TRP A 166 5.82 16.94 20.95
CA TRP A 166 6.90 17.86 21.36
C TRP A 166 7.75 18.35 20.18
N LEU A 167 8.09 17.46 19.25
CA LEU A 167 8.78 17.80 18.00
C LEU A 167 7.90 18.69 17.10
N ALA A 168 6.61 18.36 16.95
CA ALA A 168 5.67 19.13 16.14
C ALA A 168 5.56 20.58 16.64
N ASN A 169 5.38 20.76 17.95
CA ASN A 169 5.32 22.10 18.58
C ASN A 169 6.59 22.94 18.38
N LYS A 170 7.76 22.32 18.20
CA LYS A 170 9.02 23.04 17.91
C LYS A 170 9.17 23.44 16.45
N VAL A 171 8.59 22.65 15.53
CA VAL A 171 8.65 22.92 14.09
C VAL A 171 7.57 23.91 13.66
N ASP A 172 6.46 24.01 14.39
CA ASP A 172 5.43 25.05 14.22
C ASP A 172 5.93 26.49 14.40
N VAL A 173 7.18 26.69 14.86
CA VAL A 173 7.82 28.02 14.84
C VAL A 173 8.21 28.43 13.40
N VAL A 174 8.23 27.50 12.45
CA VAL A 174 8.66 27.71 11.05
C VAL A 174 7.47 27.82 10.07
N PHE A 175 6.24 27.50 10.50
CA PHE A 175 5.02 27.59 9.67
C PHE A 175 4.02 28.63 10.21
#